data_AF-A0A9N9QEX8-F1
#
_entry.id   AF-A0A9N9QEX8-F1
#
_cell.length_a   1.000
_cell.length_b   1.000
_cell.length_c   1.000
_cell.angle_alpha   90.00
_cell.angle_beta   90.00
_cell.angle_gamma   90.00
#
_symmetry.space_group_name_H-M   'P 1'
#
loop_
_entity.id
_entity.type
_entity.pdbx_description
1 polymer ?
#
loop_
_entity_poly.entity_id
_entity_poly.type
_entity_poly.pdbx_seq_one_letter_code
_entity_poly.pdbx_strand_id
1 'polypeptide(L)'
;MSMGSRYELELVAKFRETESVLGKKNVRPAVVNNEVMQVAVLGQLHARPGMSVRQLAAGTGLSKSSVHRILKLHKFYHYKLHLAQELNEDDYDRRIQIL
;
A
#
# COMPACT_ATOMS: atom_id res chain seq x y z
N MET A 1 9.62 -56.02 6.17
CA MET A 1 9.41 -54.65 5.63
C MET A 1 9.98 -53.70 6.65
N SER A 2 11.04 -52.95 6.30
CA SER A 2 11.62 -51.96 7.21
C SER A 2 10.55 -50.89 7.46
N MET A 3 10.09 -50.75 8.69
CA MET A 3 9.26 -49.60 9.06
C MET A 3 10.13 -48.36 8.87
N GLY A 4 9.75 -47.53 7.89
CA GLY A 4 10.45 -46.29 7.59
C GLY A 4 10.64 -45.46 8.85
N SER A 5 11.72 -44.69 8.89
CA SER A 5 12.02 -43.82 10.02
C SER A 5 10.82 -42.91 10.32
N ARG A 6 10.59 -42.58 11.59
CA ARG A 6 9.50 -41.68 12.02
C ARG A 6 9.42 -40.41 11.18
N TYR A 7 10.58 -39.89 10.77
CA TYR A 7 10.72 -38.74 9.89
C TYR A 7 10.11 -38.95 8.49
N GLU A 8 10.29 -40.14 7.90
CA GLU A 8 9.76 -40.48 6.58
C GLU A 8 8.23 -40.55 6.61
N LEU A 9 7.67 -41.13 7.68
CA LEU A 9 6.23 -41.18 7.88
C LEU A 9 5.62 -39.78 8.05
N GLU A 10 6.27 -38.90 8.81
CA GLU A 10 5.85 -37.49 8.96
C GLU A 10 5.94 -36.72 7.64
N LEU A 11 6.96 -36.98 6.81
CA LEU A 11 7.08 -36.38 5.47
C LEU A 11 5.94 -36.80 4.54
N VAL A 12 5.64 -38.10 4.51
CA VAL A 12 4.57 -38.66 3.67
C VAL A 12 3.21 -38.13 4.10
N ALA A 13 2.96 -38.05 5.42
CA ALA A 13 1.73 -37.46 5.96
C ALA A 13 1.59 -35.99 5.53
N LYS A 14 2.65 -35.21 5.71
CA LYS A 14 2.69 -33.79 5.31
C LYS A 14 2.46 -33.60 3.80
N PHE A 15 3.08 -34.43 2.97
CA PHE A 15 2.91 -34.37 1.52
C PHE A 15 1.48 -34.75 1.11
N ARG A 16 0.88 -35.75 1.74
CA ARG A 16 -0.53 -36.12 1.48
C ARG A 16 -1.53 -35.01 1.85
N GLU A 17 -1.24 -34.22 2.88
CA GLU A 17 -2.12 -33.12 3.31
C GLU A 17 -1.93 -31.82 2.51
N THR A 18 -0.68 -31.46 2.20
CA THR A 18 -0.33 -30.13 1.65
C THR A 18 0.23 -30.18 0.24
N GLU A 19 0.38 -31.37 -0.35
CA GLU A 19 1.07 -31.63 -1.63
C GLU A 19 2.50 -31.10 -1.66
N SER A 20 3.08 -30.80 -0.49
CA SER A 20 4.39 -30.17 -0.36
C SER A 20 5.14 -30.68 0.86
N VAL A 21 6.42 -30.97 0.66
CA VAL A 21 7.35 -31.32 1.74
C VAL A 21 7.99 -30.07 2.35
N LEU A 22 7.87 -28.90 1.71
CA LEU A 22 8.53 -27.67 2.16
C LEU A 22 8.03 -27.21 3.53
N GLY A 23 8.93 -26.70 4.36
CA GLY A 23 8.58 -26.12 5.65
C GLY A 23 7.58 -24.96 5.49
N LYS A 24 6.56 -24.90 6.36
CA LYS A 24 5.65 -23.76 6.39
C LYS A 24 6.45 -22.52 6.76
N LYS A 25 6.45 -21.51 5.88
CA LYS A 25 7.07 -20.22 6.19
C LYS A 25 6.15 -19.46 7.15
N ASN A 26 6.68 -19.09 8.32
CA ASN A 26 5.98 -18.18 9.22
C ASN A 26 6.00 -16.76 8.64
N VAL A 27 4.97 -16.43 7.86
CA VAL A 27 4.78 -15.07 7.34
C VAL A 27 3.83 -14.34 8.28
N ARG A 28 4.34 -13.33 8.98
CA ARG A 28 3.48 -12.42 9.73
C ARG A 28 2.72 -11.53 8.74
N PRO A 29 1.39 -11.37 8.87
CA PRO A 29 0.65 -10.48 7.98
C PRO A 29 1.18 -9.06 8.18
N ALA A 30 1.60 -8.42 7.09
CA ALA A 30 2.05 -7.04 7.15
C ALA A 30 0.84 -6.14 7.48
N VAL A 31 1.02 -5.16 8.37
CA VAL A 31 -0.02 -4.15 8.68
C VAL A 31 -0.49 -3.44 7.42
N VAL A 32 0.41 -3.28 6.43
CA VAL A 32 0.10 -2.73 5.10
C VAL A 32 -0.97 -3.53 4.38
N ASN A 33 -1.06 -4.84 4.60
CA ASN A 33 -2.05 -5.72 3.94
C ASN A 33 -3.43 -5.68 4.64
N ASN A 34 -3.56 -4.99 5.77
CA ASN A 34 -4.85 -4.83 6.43
C ASN A 34 -5.68 -3.76 5.70
N GLU A 35 -6.74 -4.18 5.03
CA GLU A 35 -7.63 -3.30 4.26
C GLU A 35 -8.22 -2.16 5.09
N VAL A 36 -8.61 -2.43 6.35
CA VAL A 36 -9.20 -1.41 7.24
C VAL A 36 -8.23 -0.25 7.45
N MET A 37 -6.94 -0.57 7.64
CA MET A 37 -5.90 0.43 7.84
C MET A 37 -5.59 1.19 6.54
N GLN A 38 -5.62 0.51 5.40
CA GLN A 38 -5.45 1.17 4.11
C GLN A 38 -6.57 2.19 3.85
N VAL A 39 -7.83 1.80 4.08
CA VAL A 39 -8.99 2.67 3.91
C VAL A 39 -8.92 3.88 4.84
N ALA A 40 -8.52 3.69 6.11
CA ALA A 40 -8.35 4.80 7.05
C ALA A 40 -7.30 5.82 6.56
N VAL A 41 -6.14 5.35 6.09
CA VAL A 41 -5.08 6.22 5.55
C VAL A 41 -5.56 6.96 4.30
N LEU A 42 -6.18 6.26 3.36
CA LEU A 42 -6.66 6.84 2.10
C LEU A 42 -7.81 7.83 2.32
N GLY A 43 -8.71 7.54 3.26
CA GLY A 43 -9.82 8.42 3.62
C GLY A 43 -9.33 9.76 4.18
N GLN A 44 -8.38 9.73 5.11
CA GLN A 44 -7.77 10.96 5.65
C GLN A 44 -7.05 11.77 4.56
N LEU A 45 -6.35 11.09 3.65
CA LEU A 45 -5.67 11.72 2.54
C LEU A 45 -6.64 12.36 1.54
N HIS A 46 -7.75 11.70 1.21
CA HIS A 46 -8.77 12.26 0.33
C HIS A 46 -9.49 13.46 0.96
N ALA A 47 -9.76 13.42 2.25
CA ALA A 47 -10.31 14.57 2.96
C ALA A 47 -9.37 15.78 2.93
N ARG A 48 -8.05 15.55 2.98
CA ARG A 48 -7.02 16.62 3.01
C ARG A 48 -5.77 16.23 2.20
N PRO A 49 -5.76 16.49 0.88
CA PRO A 49 -4.68 16.05 -0.01
C PRO A 49 -3.29 16.63 0.30
N GLY A 50 -3.24 17.80 0.97
CA GLY A 50 -1.99 18.47 1.35
C GLY A 50 -1.32 17.93 2.62
N MET A 51 -1.88 16.91 3.27
CA MET A 51 -1.30 16.37 4.50
C MET A 51 0.02 15.65 4.26
N SER A 52 0.99 15.89 5.15
CA SER A 52 2.25 15.17 5.13
C SER A 52 2.08 13.73 5.63
N VAL A 53 2.97 12.84 5.18
CA VAL A 53 3.01 11.43 5.66
C VAL A 53 3.15 11.34 7.18
N ARG A 54 3.81 12.31 7.84
CA ARG A 54 3.93 12.36 9.30
C ARG A 54 2.60 12.67 9.98
N GLN A 55 1.81 13.57 9.41
CA GLN A 55 0.47 13.91 9.94
C GLN A 55 -0.49 12.73 9.78
N LEU A 56 -0.46 12.03 8.64
CA LEU A 56 -1.25 10.81 8.43
C LEU A 56 -0.86 9.70 9.40
N ALA A 57 0.44 9.53 9.67
CA ALA A 57 0.93 8.57 10.66
C ALA A 57 0.39 8.88 12.06
N ALA A 58 0.44 10.16 12.48
CA ALA A 58 -0.13 10.59 13.76
C ALA A 58 -1.65 10.38 13.83
N GLY A 59 -2.37 10.65 12.74
CA GLY A 59 -3.83 10.50 12.68
C GLY A 59 -4.35 9.07 12.58
N THR A 60 -3.50 8.10 12.19
CA THR A 60 -3.86 6.68 12.05
C THR A 60 -3.20 5.77 13.08
N GLY A 61 -2.25 6.29 13.87
CA GLY A 61 -1.46 5.49 14.82
C GLY A 61 -0.45 4.56 14.14
N LEU A 62 -0.27 4.66 12.83
CA LEU A 62 0.68 3.85 12.07
C LEU A 62 2.07 4.48 12.07
N SER A 63 3.09 3.65 11.88
CA SER A 63 4.43 4.17 11.62
C SER A 63 4.49 4.90 10.27
N LYS A 64 5.32 5.94 10.18
CA LYS A 64 5.55 6.70 8.94
C LYS A 64 5.90 5.78 7.75
N SER A 65 6.68 4.72 8.00
CA SER A 65 7.10 3.77 6.98
C SER A 65 5.93 2.91 6.48
N SER A 66 5.03 2.48 7.35
CA SER A 66 3.82 1.75 6.96
C SER A 66 2.89 2.62 6.12
N VAL A 67 2.63 3.86 6.54
CA VAL A 67 1.84 4.83 5.76
C VAL A 67 2.47 5.03 4.38
N HIS A 68 3.78 5.24 4.31
CA HIS A 68 4.47 5.43 3.03
C HIS A 68 4.37 4.20 2.10
N ARG A 69 4.42 2.97 2.65
CA ARG A 69 4.18 1.75 1.86
C ARG A 69 2.75 1.65 1.36
N ILE A 70 1.76 1.98 2.18
CA ILE A 70 0.34 2.01 1.78
C ILE A 70 0.13 3.00 0.64
N LEU A 71 0.67 4.22 0.76
CA LEU A 71 0.57 5.22 -0.31
C LEU A 71 1.22 4.75 -1.62
N LYS A 72 2.39 4.09 -1.55
CA LYS A 72 3.05 3.50 -2.72
C LYS A 72 2.23 2.36 -3.35
N LEU A 73 1.63 1.50 -2.52
CA LEU A 73 0.80 0.39 -2.98
C LEU A 73 -0.40 0.90 -3.80
N HIS A 74 -1.00 2.00 -3.36
CA HIS A 74 -2.11 2.67 -4.04
C HIS A 74 -1.68 3.71 -5.09
N LYS A 75 -0.39 3.73 -5.47
CA LYS A 75 0.17 4.63 -6.49
C LYS A 75 -0.11 6.12 -6.22
N PHE A 76 -0.18 6.51 -4.94
CA PHE A 76 -0.32 7.91 -4.57
C PHE A 76 1.04 8.60 -4.53
N TYR A 77 1.20 9.65 -5.32
CA TYR A 77 2.40 10.47 -5.39
C TYR A 77 2.07 11.89 -4.91
N HIS A 78 2.79 12.37 -3.90
CA HIS A 78 2.60 13.72 -3.32
C HIS A 78 2.85 14.86 -4.31
N TYR A 79 3.47 14.59 -5.46
CA TYR A 79 3.78 15.58 -6.48
C TYR A 79 2.63 15.60 -7.50
N LYS A 80 1.76 16.60 -7.42
CA LYS A 80 0.81 16.93 -8.49
C LYS A 80 1.26 18.24 -9.15
N LEU A 81 1.12 18.31 -10.47
CA LEU A 81 1.29 19.55 -11.22
C LEU A 81 0.27 20.56 -10.71
N HIS A 82 0.74 21.63 -10.08
CA HIS A 82 -0.07 22.80 -9.80
C HIS A 82 -0.08 23.67 -11.06
N LEU A 83 -1.26 23.89 -11.64
CA LEU A 83 -1.46 24.98 -12.60
C LEU A 83 -1.28 26.28 -11.82
N ALA A 84 -0.11 26.92 -11.97
CA ALA A 84 0.20 28.18 -11.31
C ALA A 84 -0.51 29.38 -11.94
N GLN A 85 -1.02 29.22 -13.17
CA GLN A 85 -1.84 30.21 -13.86
C GLN A 85 -3.28 29.77 -13.85
N GLU A 86 -4.10 30.48 -13.08
CA GLU A 86 -5.55 30.46 -13.23
C GLU A 86 -5.89 31.25 -14.51
N LEU A 87 -6.68 30.67 -15.41
CA LEU A 87 -7.22 31.43 -16.53
C LEU A 87 -8.35 32.31 -16.01
N ASN A 88 -8.18 33.62 -16.13
CA ASN A 88 -9.28 34.57 -15.96
C ASN A 88 -10.14 34.63 -17.22
N GLU A 89 -11.40 35.06 -17.09
CA GLU A 89 -12.34 35.16 -18.21
C GLU A 89 -11.77 36.00 -19.36
N ASP A 90 -11.07 37.10 -19.04
CA ASP A 90 -10.44 38.00 -20.03
C ASP A 90 -9.13 37.46 -20.64
N ASP A 91 -8.56 36.36 -20.13
CA ASP A 91 -7.25 35.88 -20.59
C ASP A 91 -7.30 35.32 -22.01
N TYR A 92 -8.48 34.90 -22.49
CA TYR A 92 -8.66 34.48 -23.88
C TYR A 92 -8.50 35.67 -24.83
N ASP A 93 -9.16 36.79 -24.55
CA ASP A 93 -9.12 38.00 -25.39
C ASP A 93 -7.72 38.62 -25.42
N ARG A 94 -7.05 38.67 -24.26
CA ARG A 94 -5.68 39.18 -24.14
C ARG A 94 -4.67 38.34 -24.93
N ARG A 95 -4.87 37.03 -25.03
CA ARG A 95 -3.98 36.14 -25.81
C ARG A 95 -4.15 36.31 -27.32
N ILE A 96 -5.35 36.67 -27.78
CA ILE A 96 -5.62 36.95 -29.20
C ILE A 96 -5.02 38.30 -29.60
N GLN A 97 -5.05 39.31 -28.72
CA GLN A 97 -4.51 40.65 -29.03
C GLN A 97 -2.99 40.72 -29.26
N ILE A 98 -2.23 39.73 -28.77
CA ILE A 98 -0.76 39.71 -28.84
C ILE A 98 -0.26 38.86 -30.02
N LEU A 99 -1.16 38.13 -30.71
CA LEU A 99 -0.90 37.42 -31.97
C LEU A 99 -1.13 38.34 -33.18
#